data_AF-A0A8T3KXF0-F1
#
_entry.id   AF-A0A8T3KXF0-F1
#
_cell.length_a   1.000
_cell.length_b   1.000
_cell.length_c   1.000
_cell.angle_alpha   90.00
_cell.angle_beta   90.00
_cell.angle_gamma   90.00
#
_symmetry.space_group_name_H-M   'P 1'
#
loop_
_entity.id
_entity.type
_entity.pdbx_description
1 polymer ?
#
loop_
_entity_poly.entity_id
_entity_poly.type
_entity_poly.pdbx_seq_one_letter_code
_entity_poly.pdbx_strand_id
1 'polypeptide(L)'
;MVSQDHCPFCDLMKQEILHPMLLSGEYEEKIIMREILIDLGQDVTNFEGQREDASHFVHGYDVHLSPTLLFLNGEGSEVRKRMIGINTVEMFSFYLDAAIDEAMAQLKPRETAKSVIQP
;
A
#
# COMPACT_ATOMS: atom_id res chain seq x y z
N MET A 1 -0.21 -3.66 -0.32
CA MET A 1 -0.56 -4.69 -1.31
C MET A 1 -1.74 -5.48 -0.81
N VAL A 2 -2.81 -5.53 -1.59
CA VAL A 2 -3.90 -6.48 -1.44
C VAL A 2 -3.44 -7.82 -2.03
N SER A 3 -3.58 -8.88 -1.26
CA SER A 3 -3.00 -10.21 -1.50
C SER A 3 -4.01 -11.30 -1.13
N GLN A 4 -3.74 -12.52 -1.58
CA GLN A 4 -4.50 -13.71 -1.26
C GLN A 4 -3.55 -14.85 -0.93
N ASP A 5 -4.01 -15.79 -0.11
CA ASP A 5 -3.28 -17.02 0.16
C ASP A 5 -3.20 -17.89 -1.11
N HIS A 6 -2.11 -18.64 -1.26
CA HIS A 6 -1.85 -19.47 -2.44
C HIS A 6 -2.00 -18.73 -3.80
N CYS A 7 -1.56 -17.47 -3.87
CA CYS A 7 -1.61 -16.63 -5.08
C CYS A 7 -0.21 -16.49 -5.74
N PRO A 8 0.06 -17.19 -6.87
CA PRO A 8 1.39 -17.17 -7.49
C PRO A 8 1.86 -15.79 -7.94
N PHE A 9 0.95 -14.93 -8.41
CA PHE A 9 1.30 -13.56 -8.80
C PHE A 9 1.60 -12.67 -7.58
N CYS A 10 0.95 -12.92 -6.44
CA CYS A 10 1.21 -12.24 -5.19
C CYS A 10 2.59 -12.66 -4.65
N ASP A 11 2.91 -13.94 -4.71
CA ASP A 11 4.22 -14.46 -4.33
C ASP A 11 5.34 -13.91 -5.21
N LEU A 12 5.11 -13.85 -6.53
CA LEU A 12 6.04 -13.23 -7.47
C LEU A 12 6.29 -11.75 -7.13
N MET A 13 5.23 -10.97 -6.89
CA MET A 13 5.36 -9.56 -6.52
C MET A 13 6.10 -9.38 -5.19
N LYS A 14 5.87 -10.25 -4.19
CA LYS A 14 6.61 -10.22 -2.92
C LYS A 14 8.08 -10.52 -3.13
N GLN A 15 8.40 -11.63 -3.78
CA GLN A 15 9.77 -12.15 -3.86
C GLN A 15 10.66 -11.31 -4.76
N GLU A 16 10.16 -10.90 -5.92
CA GLU A 16 10.97 -10.23 -6.93
C GLU A 16 10.98 -8.70 -6.79
N ILE A 17 9.95 -8.13 -6.16
CA ILE A 17 9.77 -6.67 -6.08
C ILE A 17 9.81 -6.18 -4.63
N LEU A 18 8.81 -6.54 -3.83
CA LEU A 18 8.58 -5.87 -2.53
C LEU A 18 9.62 -6.26 -1.47
N HIS A 19 10.05 -7.52 -1.40
CA HIS A 19 11.08 -7.95 -0.45
C HIS A 19 12.45 -7.31 -0.76
N PRO A 20 12.95 -7.28 -2.01
CA PRO A 20 14.15 -6.52 -2.34
C PRO A 20 14.06 -5.04 -1.97
N MET A 21 12.93 -4.38 -2.22
CA MET A 21 12.71 -2.98 -1.84
C MET A 21 12.71 -2.76 -0.32
N LEU A 22 12.16 -3.70 0.45
CA LEU A 22 12.22 -3.66 1.91
C LEU A 22 13.67 -3.84 2.40
N LEU A 23 14.43 -4.76 1.80
CA LEU A 23 15.81 -5.05 2.19
C LEU A 23 16.80 -3.95 1.80
N SER A 24 16.50 -3.15 0.76
CA SER A 24 17.38 -2.04 0.37
C SER A 24 17.41 -0.90 1.38
N GLY A 25 16.35 -0.75 2.19
CA GLY A 25 16.18 0.34 3.16
C GLY A 25 15.84 1.70 2.54
N GLU A 26 15.87 1.83 1.21
CA GLU A 26 15.71 3.11 0.50
C GLU A 26 14.33 3.76 0.67
N TYR A 27 13.35 2.99 1.13
CA TYR A 27 11.95 3.38 1.27
C TYR A 27 11.49 3.52 2.73
N GLU A 28 12.33 3.18 3.71
CA GLU A 28 11.95 3.16 5.13
C GLU A 28 11.46 4.51 5.65
N GLU A 29 12.08 5.60 5.22
CA GLU A 29 11.68 6.96 5.59
C GLU A 29 10.65 7.58 4.62
N LYS A 30 10.32 6.89 3.51
CA LYS A 30 9.45 7.41 2.44
C LYS A 30 8.02 6.90 2.59
N ILE A 31 7.84 5.59 2.79
CA ILE A 31 6.53 4.94 2.74
C ILE A 31 6.42 3.84 3.78
N ILE A 32 5.18 3.52 4.17
CA ILE A 32 4.86 2.33 4.94
C ILE A 32 4.27 1.30 3.99
N MET A 33 4.94 0.16 3.84
CA MET A 33 4.44 -0.98 3.07
C MET A 33 3.69 -1.95 3.98
N ARG A 34 2.48 -2.35 3.58
CA ARG A 34 1.64 -3.34 4.27
C ARG A 34 1.05 -4.34 3.30
N GLU A 35 1.02 -5.61 3.68
CA GLU A 35 0.23 -6.65 3.02
C GLU A 35 -1.11 -6.81 3.74
N ILE A 36 -2.18 -6.98 2.96
CA ILE A 36 -3.53 -7.29 3.43
C ILE A 36 -3.96 -8.57 2.72
N LEU A 37 -4.08 -9.67 3.47
CA LEU A 37 -4.61 -10.94 2.97
C LEU A 37 -6.12 -10.95 3.15
N ILE A 38 -6.87 -11.09 2.06
CA ILE A 38 -8.33 -10.90 2.05
C ILE A 38 -9.15 -12.20 2.15
N ASP A 39 -8.50 -13.37 2.12
CA ASP A 39 -9.16 -14.67 2.01
C ASP A 39 -8.91 -15.59 3.22
N LEU A 40 -8.25 -15.09 4.26
CA LEU A 40 -7.97 -15.83 5.51
C LEU A 40 -8.87 -15.42 6.69
N GLY A 41 -9.85 -14.53 6.47
CA GLY A 41 -10.74 -14.03 7.54
C GLY A 41 -10.00 -13.24 8.63
N GLN A 42 -8.94 -12.53 8.23
CA GLN A 42 -8.16 -11.67 9.12
C GLN A 42 -8.83 -10.31 9.26
N ASP A 43 -8.71 -9.71 10.43
CA ASP A 43 -9.13 -8.32 10.64
C ASP A 43 -7.98 -7.35 10.41
N VAL A 44 -8.33 -6.14 9.97
CA VAL A 44 -7.45 -4.98 9.93
C VAL A 44 -7.97 -3.90 10.88
N THR A 45 -7.06 -3.03 11.32
CA THR A 45 -7.45 -1.75 11.94
C THR A 45 -7.43 -0.69 10.85
N ASN A 46 -8.58 -0.10 10.55
CA ASN A 46 -8.72 0.93 9.53
C ASN A 46 -8.20 2.30 10.01
N PHE A 47 -8.31 3.32 9.15
CA PHE A 47 -7.79 4.65 9.41
C PHE A 47 -8.57 5.41 10.50
N GLU A 48 -9.80 4.99 10.79
CA GLU A 48 -10.64 5.46 11.89
C GLU A 48 -10.34 4.74 13.21
N GLY A 49 -9.39 3.79 13.23
CA GLY A 49 -9.05 2.98 14.40
C GLY A 49 -10.04 1.87 14.72
N GLN A 50 -10.96 1.56 13.80
CA GLN A 50 -11.95 0.51 13.94
C GLN A 50 -11.41 -0.80 13.38
N ARG A 51 -11.79 -1.91 14.02
CA ARG A 51 -11.43 -3.25 13.56
C ARG A 51 -12.52 -3.77 12.63
N GLU A 52 -12.13 -4.19 11.44
CA GLU A 52 -13.04 -4.77 10.44
C GLU A 52 -12.36 -5.86 9.63
N ASP A 53 -13.17 -6.71 8.97
CA ASP A 53 -12.67 -7.78 8.12
C ASP A 53 -11.85 -7.23 6.94
N ALA A 54 -10.71 -7.85 6.64
CA ALA A 54 -9.79 -7.41 5.60
C ALA A 54 -10.45 -7.34 4.22
N SER A 55 -11.34 -8.29 3.89
CA SER A 55 -12.06 -8.28 2.61
C SER A 55 -13.05 -7.10 2.54
N HIS A 56 -13.74 -6.80 3.64
CA HIS A 56 -14.64 -5.65 3.72
C HIS A 56 -13.89 -4.31 3.59
N PHE A 57 -12.78 -4.15 4.31
CA PHE A 57 -11.92 -2.98 4.19
C PHE A 57 -11.46 -2.75 2.74
N VAL A 58 -10.98 -3.82 2.09
CA VAL A 58 -10.50 -3.75 0.70
C VAL A 58 -11.62 -3.52 -0.31
N HIS A 59 -12.82 -4.04 -0.08
CA HIS A 59 -13.99 -3.75 -0.92
C HIS A 59 -14.38 -2.25 -0.88
N GLY A 60 -14.10 -1.54 0.22
CA GLY A 60 -14.25 -0.09 0.29
C GLY A 60 -13.42 0.66 -0.76
N TYR A 61 -12.34 0.05 -1.25
CA TYR A 61 -11.51 0.57 -2.35
C TYR A 61 -11.91 0.02 -3.73
N ASP A 62 -12.99 -0.76 -3.88
CA ASP A 62 -13.37 -1.37 -5.17
C ASP A 62 -12.25 -2.23 -5.78
N VAL A 63 -11.51 -2.97 -4.95
CA VAL A 63 -10.46 -3.90 -5.39
C VAL A 63 -11.01 -5.32 -5.47
N HIS A 64 -10.93 -5.92 -6.65
CA HIS A 64 -11.47 -7.26 -6.95
C HIS A 64 -10.42 -8.27 -7.43
N LEU A 65 -9.16 -7.83 -7.58
CA LEU A 65 -8.07 -8.63 -8.16
C LEU A 65 -6.82 -8.54 -7.28
N SER A 66 -6.11 -9.65 -7.17
CA SER A 66 -4.83 -9.76 -6.46
C SER A 66 -3.70 -10.17 -7.44
N PRO A 67 -2.46 -9.70 -7.23
CA PRO A 67 -2.09 -8.62 -6.30
C PRO A 67 -2.56 -7.25 -6.81
N THR A 68 -2.93 -6.36 -5.89
CA THR A 68 -3.18 -4.93 -6.20
C THR A 68 -2.38 -4.04 -5.24
N LEU A 69 -1.64 -3.07 -5.78
CA LEU A 69 -0.95 -2.05 -5.01
C LEU A 69 -1.83 -0.80 -4.91
N LEU A 70 -2.36 -0.56 -3.72
CA LEU A 70 -3.03 0.69 -3.33
C LEU A 70 -2.01 1.68 -2.78
N PHE A 71 -2.23 2.97 -3.03
CA PHE A 71 -1.35 4.05 -2.60
C PHE A 71 -2.19 5.05 -1.81
N LEU A 72 -2.11 4.94 -0.48
CA LEU A 72 -3.00 5.63 0.45
C LEU A 72 -2.25 6.70 1.24
N ASN A 73 -2.90 7.81 1.56
CA ASN A 73 -2.40 8.77 2.54
C ASN A 73 -2.73 8.34 3.98
N GLY A 74 -2.36 9.17 4.96
CA GLY A 74 -2.63 8.93 6.38
C GLY A 74 -4.10 8.99 6.79
N GLU A 75 -5.00 9.39 5.89
CA GLU A 75 -6.46 9.39 6.07
C GLU A 75 -7.12 8.21 5.33
N GLY A 76 -6.32 7.33 4.72
CA GLY A 76 -6.82 6.19 3.96
C GLY A 76 -7.33 6.51 2.56
N SER A 77 -7.13 7.72 2.05
CA SER A 77 -7.55 8.10 0.69
C SER A 77 -6.51 7.67 -0.34
N GLU A 78 -6.96 7.12 -1.47
CA GLU A 78 -6.07 6.85 -2.62
C GLU A 78 -5.53 8.15 -3.20
N VAL A 79 -4.21 8.30 -3.21
CA VAL A 79 -3.53 9.51 -3.71
C VAL A 79 -3.04 9.37 -5.14
N ARG A 80 -2.96 8.16 -5.67
CA ARG A 80 -2.75 7.93 -7.11
C ARG A 80 -3.38 6.63 -7.54
N LYS A 81 -3.48 6.47 -8.86
CA LYS A 81 -3.99 5.25 -9.49
C LYS A 81 -3.24 4.01 -9.00
N ARG A 82 -4.00 3.04 -8.49
CA ARG A 82 -3.53 1.71 -8.11
C ARG A 82 -2.88 0.95 -9.26
N MET A 83 -2.01 0.00 -8.93
CA MET A 83 -1.41 -0.92 -9.89
C MET A 83 -2.02 -2.31 -9.69
N ILE A 84 -2.54 -2.91 -10.76
CA ILE A 84 -3.24 -4.20 -10.72
C ILE A 84 -2.38 -5.24 -11.41
N GLY A 85 -2.10 -6.34 -10.72
CA GLY A 85 -1.30 -7.45 -11.22
C GLY A 85 0.17 -7.11 -11.40
N ILE A 86 0.88 -8.07 -11.99
CA ILE A 86 2.28 -7.96 -12.39
C ILE A 86 2.42 -8.59 -13.78
N ASN A 87 2.95 -7.82 -14.74
CA ASN A 87 3.08 -8.28 -16.14
C ASN A 87 4.49 -8.84 -16.39
N THR A 88 5.51 -8.00 -16.32
CA THR A 88 6.93 -8.36 -16.48
C THR A 88 7.74 -7.83 -15.31
N VAL A 89 8.56 -8.67 -14.71
CA VAL A 89 9.30 -8.35 -13.48
C VAL A 89 10.37 -7.29 -13.74
N GLU A 90 11.06 -7.39 -14.89
CA GLU A 90 12.27 -6.63 -15.21
C GLU A 90 12.04 -5.10 -15.20
N MET A 91 10.83 -4.66 -15.53
CA MET A 91 10.48 -3.24 -15.56
C MET A 91 9.56 -2.84 -14.40
N PHE A 92 9.00 -3.79 -13.65
CA PHE A 92 7.98 -3.49 -12.66
C PHE A 92 8.51 -2.61 -11.53
N SER A 93 9.74 -2.85 -11.05
CA SER A 93 10.37 -2.02 -10.02
C SER A 93 10.50 -0.56 -10.45
N PHE A 94 10.94 -0.31 -11.70
CA PHE A 94 11.02 1.05 -12.24
C PHE A 94 9.65 1.75 -12.27
N TYR A 95 8.59 1.04 -12.67
CA TYR A 95 7.24 1.61 -12.65
C TYR A 95 6.70 1.80 -11.23
N LEU A 96 7.03 0.91 -10.31
CA LEU A 96 6.65 1.04 -8.91
C LEU A 96 7.34 2.25 -8.27
N ASP A 97 8.62 2.49 -8.56
CA ASP A 97 9.40 3.64 -8.09
C ASP A 97 8.78 4.95 -8.56
N ALA A 98 8.61 5.11 -9.87
CA ALA A 98 8.00 6.30 -10.45
C ALA A 98 6.64 6.59 -9.84
N ALA A 99 5.86 5.54 -9.62
CA ALA A 99 4.51 5.71 -9.15
C ALA A 99 4.49 5.94 -7.60
N ILE A 100 5.49 5.48 -6.84
CA ILE A 100 5.71 5.91 -5.44
C ILE A 100 6.03 7.40 -5.41
N ASP A 101 6.92 7.88 -6.27
CA ASP A 101 7.25 9.31 -6.37
C ASP A 101 6.03 10.15 -6.73
N GLU A 102 5.21 9.69 -7.68
CA GLU A 102 3.92 10.33 -8.01
C GLU A 102 2.98 10.39 -6.80
N ALA A 103 2.84 9.30 -6.05
CA ALA A 103 2.00 9.27 -4.85
C ALA A 103 2.51 10.23 -3.77
N MET A 104 3.82 10.29 -3.55
CA MET A 104 4.46 11.20 -2.59
C MET A 104 4.26 12.66 -3.00
N ALA A 105 4.30 12.98 -4.29
CA ALA A 105 4.07 14.34 -4.79
C ALA A 105 2.63 14.84 -4.54
N GLN A 106 1.66 13.95 -4.35
CA GLN A 106 0.28 14.31 -4.01
C GLN A 106 0.08 14.57 -2.51
N LEU A 107 1.04 14.18 -1.68
CA LEU A 107 0.95 14.42 -0.24
C LEU A 107 1.27 15.88 0.05
N LYS A 108 0.34 16.55 0.74
CA LYS A 108 0.64 17.86 1.33
C LYS A 108 1.69 17.65 2.43
N PRO A 109 2.66 18.58 2.61
CA PRO A 109 3.49 18.58 3.80
C PRO A 109 2.59 18.52 5.01
N ARG A 110 2.83 17.54 5.89
CA ARG A 110 2.13 17.48 7.17
C ARG A 110 2.38 18.82 7.85
N GLU A 111 1.34 19.64 8.00
CA GLU A 111 1.38 20.72 8.98
C GLU A 111 1.57 20.00 10.32
N THR A 112 2.80 19.98 10.79
CA THR A 112 3.12 19.49 12.12
C THR A 112 2.26 20.27 13.08
N ALA A 113 1.33 19.56 13.73
CA ALA A 113 0.44 19.99 14.80
C ALA A 113 0.84 21.36 15.38
N LYS A 114 0.41 22.43 14.71
CA LYS A 114 0.63 23.80 15.15
C LYS A 114 -0.53 24.19 16.06
N SER A 115 -0.74 23.42 17.12
CA SER A 115 -1.65 23.74 18.21
C SER A 115 -1.47 22.71 19.33
N VAL A 116 -0.59 22.99 20.29
CA VAL A 116 -0.88 23.05 21.74
C VAL A 116 0.40 23.57 22.41
N ILE A 117 0.79 24.82 22.13
CA ILE A 117 1.45 25.69 23.12
C ILE A 117 0.98 27.12 22.79
N GLN A 118 -0.04 27.58 23.49
CA GLN A 118 -0.38 28.99 23.63
C GLN A 118 -0.33 29.28 25.16
N PRO A 119 0.12 30.48 25.57
CA PRO A 119 0.92 30.70 26.77
C PRO A 119 0.19 30.55 28.10
#